data_AF-A9D8Q7-F1
#
_entry.id   AF-A9D8Q7-F1
#
_cell.length_a   1.000
_cell.length_b   1.000
_cell.length_c   1.000
_cell.angle_alpha   90.00
_cell.angle_beta   90.00
_cell.angle_gamma   90.00
#
_symmetry.space_group_name_H-M   'P 1'
#
loop_
_entity.id
_entity.type
_entity.pdbx_description
1 polymer ?
#
loop_
_entity_poly.entity_id
_entity_poly.type
_entity_poly.pdbx_seq_one_letter_code
_entity_poly.pdbx_strand_id
1 'polypeptide(L)'
;MGDIPIQEQTRILLAAQERIRDYVHPAYGLFIDYFSELEAKAGTDDGIWHLPDGESAYRLSLKFFTATDYTPDEIHNMGLSEVARLQSEILVILKSEGYGGDDGFFAAIETMAADPKFYYEDSDAGREQILLDYQKILDEINMGLDDAFRICPQAGMEVVRIPKFKEKTAPGAYYQRPSLDGSRPGRLFARWLLLPLTRKVGHSTLNKWLGS
;
A
#
# COMPACT_ATOMS: atom_id res chain seq x y z
N MET A 1 -5.83 -25.45 19.99
CA MET A 1 -7.22 -25.04 19.66
C MET A 1 -7.96 -26.33 19.41
N GLY A 2 -8.83 -26.76 20.32
CA GLY A 2 -9.52 -28.05 20.19
C GLY A 2 -10.45 -28.02 18.99
N ASP A 3 -10.38 -29.04 18.12
CA ASP A 3 -11.25 -29.16 16.96
C ASP A 3 -12.71 -29.24 17.42
N ILE A 4 -13.50 -28.23 17.04
CA ILE A 4 -14.94 -28.21 17.23
C ILE A 4 -15.52 -29.45 16.52
N PRO A 5 -16.44 -30.23 17.12
CA PRO A 5 -17.04 -31.38 16.45
C PRO A 5 -17.65 -31.01 15.09
N ILE A 6 -17.51 -31.86 14.07
CA ILE A 6 -17.98 -31.59 12.69
C ILE A 6 -19.46 -31.17 12.64
N GLN A 7 -20.30 -31.78 13.48
CA GLN A 7 -21.72 -31.44 13.57
C GLN A 7 -21.93 -30.01 14.05
N GLU A 8 -21.11 -29.56 15.02
CA GLU A 8 -21.17 -28.19 15.55
C GLU A 8 -20.58 -27.18 14.56
N GLN A 9 -19.49 -27.53 13.85
CA GLN A 9 -18.98 -26.71 12.73
C GLN A 9 -20.05 -26.49 11.67
N THR A 10 -20.75 -27.56 11.27
CA THR A 10 -21.84 -27.51 10.27
C THR A 10 -22.98 -26.62 10.75
N ARG A 11 -23.39 -26.77 12.02
CA ARG A 11 -24.45 -25.94 12.62
C ARG A 11 -24.08 -24.45 12.61
N ILE A 12 -22.86 -24.11 13.01
CA ILE A 12 -22.36 -22.73 13.03
C ILE A 12 -22.28 -22.16 11.60
N LEU A 13 -21.78 -22.94 10.63
CA LEU A 13 -21.68 -22.50 9.24
C LEU A 13 -23.05 -22.18 8.65
N LEU A 14 -24.04 -23.06 8.85
CA LEU A 14 -25.41 -22.85 8.37
C LEU A 14 -26.03 -21.61 9.02
N ALA A 15 -25.87 -21.46 10.34
CA ALA A 15 -26.36 -20.28 11.04
C ALA A 15 -25.70 -18.99 10.53
N ALA A 16 -24.39 -19.00 10.24
CA ALA A 16 -23.69 -17.85 9.66
C ALA A 16 -24.21 -17.52 8.26
N GLN A 17 -24.42 -18.53 7.40
CA GLN A 17 -24.99 -18.35 6.06
C GLN A 17 -26.39 -17.74 6.11
N GLU A 18 -27.25 -18.24 7.00
CA GLU A 18 -28.60 -17.70 7.23
C GLU A 18 -28.52 -16.24 7.67
N ARG A 19 -27.65 -15.90 8.63
CA ARG A 19 -27.51 -14.53 9.12
C ARG A 19 -26.98 -13.57 8.05
N ILE A 20 -26.03 -14.01 7.23
CA ILE A 20 -25.52 -13.22 6.12
C ILE A 20 -26.63 -12.96 5.09
N ARG A 21 -27.38 -14.00 4.71
CA ARG A 21 -28.46 -13.90 3.72
C ARG A 21 -29.62 -13.05 4.21
N ASP A 22 -30.04 -13.22 5.45
CA ASP A 22 -31.32 -12.69 5.93
C ASP A 22 -31.18 -11.33 6.64
N TYR A 23 -29.96 -10.93 7.02
CA TYR A 23 -29.71 -9.66 7.71
C TYR A 23 -28.63 -8.82 7.03
N VAL A 24 -27.47 -9.41 6.70
CA VAL A 24 -26.36 -8.63 6.12
C VAL A 24 -26.69 -8.19 4.70
N HIS A 25 -27.14 -9.08 3.82
CA HIS A 25 -27.48 -8.72 2.45
C HIS A 25 -28.60 -7.66 2.36
N PRO A 26 -29.73 -7.79 3.08
CA PRO A 26 -30.76 -6.74 3.10
C PRO A 26 -30.24 -5.40 3.63
N ALA A 27 -29.39 -5.40 4.67
CA ALA A 27 -28.81 -4.16 5.18
C ALA A 27 -27.92 -3.46 4.14
N TYR A 28 -27.11 -4.23 3.40
CA TYR A 28 -26.35 -3.67 2.26
C TYR A 28 -27.26 -3.16 1.14
N GLY A 29 -28.40 -3.84 0.89
CA GLY A 29 -29.43 -3.34 -0.03
C GLY A 29 -29.95 -1.96 0.36
N LEU A 30 -30.30 -1.77 1.65
CA LEU A 30 -30.73 -0.47 2.17
C LEU A 30 -29.66 0.62 1.99
N PHE A 31 -28.39 0.29 2.22
CA PHE A 31 -27.30 1.24 1.98
C PHE A 31 -27.17 1.59 0.50
N ILE A 32 -27.24 0.61 -0.39
CA ILE A 32 -27.15 0.84 -1.84
C ILE A 32 -28.28 1.75 -2.30
N ASP A 33 -29.53 1.45 -1.92
CA ASP A 33 -30.69 2.25 -2.28
C ASP A 33 -30.53 3.71 -1.81
N TYR A 34 -30.10 3.88 -0.56
CA TYR A 34 -29.85 5.22 0.00
C TYR A 34 -28.75 5.98 -0.75
N PHE A 35 -27.62 5.34 -1.07
CA PHE A 35 -26.55 5.99 -1.83
C PHE A 35 -26.95 6.31 -3.27
N SER A 36 -27.76 5.46 -3.93
CA SER A 36 -28.31 5.73 -5.26
C SER A 36 -29.25 6.94 -5.26
N GLU A 37 -30.05 7.13 -4.20
CA GLU A 37 -30.87 8.35 -4.05
C GLU A 37 -30.03 9.61 -3.81
N LEU A 38 -28.91 9.48 -3.08
CA LEU A 38 -27.99 10.58 -2.83
C LEU A 38 -27.17 10.98 -4.06
N GLU A 39 -26.87 10.05 -4.96
CA GLU A 39 -26.10 10.29 -6.19
C GLU A 39 -26.71 11.44 -7.01
N ALA A 40 -28.04 11.48 -7.14
CA ALA A 40 -28.74 12.55 -7.84
C ALA A 40 -28.62 13.95 -7.19
N LYS A 41 -28.18 14.01 -5.93
CA LYS A 41 -27.96 15.25 -5.16
C LYS A 41 -26.48 15.60 -5.02
N ALA A 42 -25.58 14.68 -5.37
CA ALA A 42 -24.15 14.92 -5.30
C ALA A 42 -23.72 15.87 -6.43
N GLY A 43 -22.86 16.83 -6.08
CA GLY A 43 -22.21 17.70 -7.07
C GLY A 43 -21.05 16.99 -7.78
N THR A 44 -20.38 17.72 -8.67
CA THR A 44 -19.17 17.27 -9.38
C THR A 44 -17.90 17.90 -8.83
N ASP A 45 -17.99 18.62 -7.71
CA ASP A 45 -16.83 19.25 -7.06
C ASP A 45 -16.07 18.23 -6.22
N ASP A 46 -14.82 17.95 -6.59
CA ASP A 46 -14.01 16.88 -6.00
C ASP A 46 -13.32 17.26 -4.66
N GLY A 47 -13.64 18.43 -4.11
CA GLY A 47 -12.95 18.98 -2.94
C GLY A 47 -13.87 19.31 -1.77
N ILE A 48 -13.39 19.07 -0.55
CA ILE A 48 -14.14 19.37 0.68
C ILE A 48 -14.45 20.87 0.83
N TRP A 49 -13.70 21.75 0.15
CA TRP A 49 -13.91 23.19 0.12
C TRP A 49 -15.29 23.61 -0.39
N HIS A 50 -15.95 22.77 -1.20
CA HIS A 50 -17.30 23.05 -1.71
C HIS A 50 -18.38 22.91 -0.62
N LEU A 51 -18.10 22.17 0.46
CA LEU A 51 -19.06 21.99 1.55
C LEU A 51 -19.11 23.21 2.48
N PRO A 52 -20.21 23.41 3.23
CA PRO A 52 -20.24 24.38 4.31
C PRO A 52 -19.06 24.19 5.27
N ASP A 53 -18.37 25.27 5.61
CA ASP A 53 -17.16 25.29 6.43
C ASP A 53 -16.00 24.42 5.90
N GLY A 54 -16.00 24.10 4.60
CA GLY A 54 -15.04 23.21 3.95
C GLY A 54 -13.57 23.59 4.14
N GLU A 55 -13.25 24.89 4.11
CA GLU A 55 -11.89 25.39 4.36
C GLU A 55 -11.44 25.10 5.81
N SER A 56 -12.32 25.33 6.79
CA SER A 56 -12.03 25.04 8.19
C SER A 56 -11.89 23.54 8.44
N ALA A 57 -12.76 22.73 7.82
CA ALA A 57 -12.67 21.27 7.86
C ALA A 57 -11.37 20.76 7.24
N TYR A 58 -10.93 21.35 6.11
CA TYR A 58 -9.68 21.00 5.46
C TYR A 58 -8.47 21.35 6.33
N ARG A 59 -8.43 22.56 6.91
CA ARG A 59 -7.36 22.98 7.82
C ARG A 59 -7.26 22.08 9.07
N LEU A 60 -8.39 21.71 9.66
CA LEU A 60 -8.41 20.78 10.79
C LEU A 60 -7.90 19.40 10.39
N SER A 61 -8.31 18.91 9.22
CA SER A 61 -7.85 17.63 8.67
C SER A 61 -6.34 17.65 8.42
N LEU A 62 -5.81 18.73 7.82
CA LEU A 62 -4.37 18.91 7.64
C LEU A 62 -3.63 18.79 8.97
N LYS A 63 -4.03 19.56 9.97
CA LYS A 63 -3.42 19.50 11.31
C LYS A 63 -3.51 18.11 11.93
N PHE A 64 -4.64 17.42 11.76
CA PHE A 64 -4.81 16.05 12.28
C PHE A 64 -3.86 15.04 11.61
N PHE A 65 -3.69 15.12 10.29
CA PHE A 65 -2.88 14.15 9.54
C PHE A 65 -1.38 14.50 9.51
N THR A 66 -1.00 15.77 9.57
CA THR A 66 0.40 16.21 9.53
C THR A 66 0.99 16.54 10.89
N ALA A 67 0.14 16.78 11.90
CA ALA A 67 0.54 17.32 13.20
C ALA A 67 1.33 18.65 13.12
N THR A 68 1.18 19.40 12.03
CA THR A 68 1.81 20.73 11.83
C THR A 68 0.77 21.84 11.85
N ASP A 69 1.23 23.08 12.00
CA ASP A 69 0.41 24.29 11.86
C ASP A 69 0.56 24.95 10.47
N TYR A 70 1.15 24.24 9.50
CA TYR A 70 1.29 24.76 8.14
C TYR A 70 -0.07 24.95 7.47
N THR A 71 -0.16 26.04 6.71
CA THR A 71 -1.31 26.36 5.87
C THR A 71 -1.36 25.43 4.64
N PRO A 72 -2.56 25.28 4.02
CA PRO A 72 -2.69 24.60 2.72
C PRO A 72 -1.67 25.07 1.67
N ASP A 73 -1.50 26.39 1.55
CA ASP A 73 -0.60 26.99 0.55
C ASP A 73 0.87 26.68 0.83
N GLU A 74 1.30 26.69 2.09
CA GLU A 74 2.66 26.31 2.47
C GLU A 74 2.94 24.84 2.12
N ILE A 75 2.00 23.93 2.43
CA ILE A 75 2.13 22.51 2.10
C ILE A 75 2.14 22.31 0.58
N HIS A 76 1.28 23.01 -0.15
CA HIS A 76 1.23 22.93 -1.61
C HIS A 76 2.55 23.38 -2.25
N ASN A 77 3.04 24.55 -1.86
CA ASN A 77 4.30 25.11 -2.39
C ASN A 77 5.51 24.24 -2.02
N MET A 78 5.56 23.71 -0.80
CA MET A 78 6.57 22.73 -0.40
C MET A 78 6.50 21.48 -1.27
N GLY A 79 5.30 20.95 -1.52
CA GLY A 79 5.09 19.80 -2.40
C GLY A 79 5.61 20.05 -3.82
N LEU A 80 5.31 21.21 -4.41
CA LEU A 80 5.82 21.58 -5.74
C LEU A 80 7.35 21.63 -5.77
N SER A 81 7.96 22.24 -4.75
CA SER A 81 9.43 22.31 -4.63
C SER A 81 10.06 20.93 -4.49
N GLU A 82 9.49 20.06 -3.64
CA GLU A 82 10.00 18.70 -3.44
C GLU A 82 9.81 17.83 -4.68
N VAL A 83 8.70 17.96 -5.41
CA VAL A 83 8.52 17.27 -6.70
C VAL A 83 9.59 17.69 -7.69
N ALA A 84 9.86 18.99 -7.85
CA ALA A 84 10.88 19.46 -8.77
C ALA A 84 12.30 18.97 -8.37
N ARG A 85 12.62 19.01 -7.07
CA ARG A 85 13.90 18.53 -6.53
C ARG A 85 14.08 17.04 -6.79
N LEU A 86 13.10 16.22 -6.41
CA LEU A 86 13.16 14.76 -6.57
C LEU A 86 13.19 14.33 -8.03
N GLN A 87 12.40 14.97 -8.91
CA GLN A 87 12.44 14.69 -10.34
C GLN A 87 13.82 14.97 -10.94
N SER A 88 14.48 16.05 -10.51
CA SER A 88 15.83 16.40 -10.97
C SER A 88 16.86 15.37 -10.52
N GLU A 89 16.81 14.93 -9.25
CA GLU A 89 17.70 13.90 -8.71
C GLU A 89 17.52 12.56 -9.43
N ILE A 90 16.26 12.14 -9.64
CA ILE A 90 15.95 10.90 -10.35
C ILE A 90 16.42 10.98 -11.81
N LEU A 91 16.25 12.12 -12.49
CA LEU A 91 16.71 12.29 -13.87
C LEU A 91 18.22 12.11 -14.01
N VAL A 92 19.01 12.63 -13.07
CA VAL A 92 20.48 12.43 -13.06
C VAL A 92 20.81 10.93 -13.01
N ILE A 93 20.12 10.18 -12.14
CA ILE A 93 20.31 8.73 -12.00
C ILE A 93 19.87 7.99 -13.27
N LEU A 94 18.70 8.31 -13.81
CA LEU A 94 18.22 7.67 -15.05
C LEU A 94 19.17 7.90 -16.21
N LYS A 95 19.74 9.10 -16.32
CA LYS A 95 20.74 9.43 -17.34
C LYS A 95 22.03 8.65 -17.15
N SER A 96 22.55 8.54 -15.93
CA SER A 96 23.75 7.75 -15.65
C SER A 96 23.57 6.25 -15.91
N GLU A 97 22.35 5.74 -15.73
CA GLU A 97 21.98 4.35 -15.99
C GLU A 97 21.59 4.07 -17.46
N GLY A 98 21.65 5.09 -18.33
CA GLY A 98 21.42 4.94 -19.77
C GLY A 98 19.95 4.99 -20.21
N TYR A 99 19.03 5.45 -19.36
CA TYR A 99 17.60 5.60 -19.68
C TYR A 99 17.24 6.95 -20.32
N GLY A 100 18.23 7.76 -20.68
CA GLY A 100 18.02 9.11 -21.22
C GLY A 100 17.69 10.13 -20.13
N GLY A 101 16.94 11.17 -20.50
CA GLY A 101 16.60 12.27 -19.59
C GLY A 101 16.49 13.63 -20.27
N ASP A 102 17.02 13.76 -21.49
CA ASP A 102 16.96 15.00 -22.26
C ASP A 102 15.52 15.31 -22.75
N ASP A 103 14.69 14.27 -22.94
CA ASP A 103 13.26 14.38 -23.26
C ASP A 103 12.36 14.58 -22.01
N GLY A 104 12.97 14.71 -20.82
CA GLY A 104 12.28 14.97 -19.55
C GLY A 104 11.97 13.73 -18.70
N PHE A 105 11.48 13.98 -17.48
CA PHE A 105 11.29 12.97 -16.43
C PHE A 105 10.36 11.82 -16.85
N PHE A 106 9.18 12.13 -17.41
CA PHE A 106 8.19 11.10 -17.75
C PHE A 106 8.70 10.18 -18.88
N ALA A 107 9.32 10.72 -19.91
CA ALA A 107 9.90 9.93 -21.01
C ALA A 107 11.03 9.00 -20.52
N ALA A 108 11.89 9.49 -19.62
CA ALA A 108 12.95 8.67 -19.02
C ALA A 108 12.37 7.54 -18.15
N ILE A 109 11.32 7.82 -17.37
CA ILE A 109 10.62 6.82 -16.56
C ILE A 109 9.92 5.79 -17.46
N GLU A 110 9.30 6.18 -18.56
CA GLU A 110 8.68 5.27 -19.53
C GLU A 110 9.70 4.36 -20.20
N THR A 111 10.87 4.92 -20.56
CA THR A 111 11.98 4.16 -21.15
C THR A 111 12.50 3.12 -20.15
N MET A 112 12.71 3.51 -18.90
CA MET A 112 13.06 2.59 -17.81
C MET A 112 11.96 1.55 -17.57
N ALA A 113 10.69 1.97 -17.62
CA ALA A 113 9.54 1.09 -17.44
C ALA A 113 9.44 0.01 -18.51
N ALA A 114 9.94 0.25 -19.73
CA ALA A 114 9.88 -0.72 -20.81
C ALA A 114 10.92 -1.84 -20.66
N ASP A 115 11.92 -1.68 -19.79
CA ASP A 115 13.02 -2.64 -19.64
C ASP A 115 12.53 -3.94 -18.96
N PRO A 116 12.56 -5.10 -19.65
CA PRO A 116 12.03 -6.36 -19.14
C PRO A 116 12.76 -6.84 -17.87
N LYS A 117 13.99 -6.38 -17.61
CA LYS A 117 14.78 -6.84 -16.46
C LYS A 117 14.13 -6.51 -15.11
N PHE A 118 13.30 -5.47 -15.08
CA PHE A 118 12.61 -5.01 -13.87
C PHE A 118 11.34 -5.80 -13.54
N TYR A 119 10.94 -6.71 -14.41
CA TYR A 119 9.75 -7.55 -14.22
C TYR A 119 10.15 -8.97 -13.83
N TYR A 120 9.28 -9.59 -13.06
CA TYR A 120 9.32 -11.04 -12.83
C TYR A 120 8.57 -11.74 -13.95
N GLU A 121 8.85 -13.03 -14.12
CA GLU A 121 8.07 -13.87 -15.02
C GLU A 121 6.61 -13.94 -14.53
N ASP A 122 5.64 -13.92 -15.45
CA ASP A 122 4.23 -14.13 -15.13
C ASP A 122 3.90 -15.62 -14.93
N SER A 123 4.60 -16.25 -13.99
CA SER A 123 4.49 -17.66 -13.64
C SER A 123 4.34 -17.83 -12.13
N ASP A 124 3.92 -19.01 -11.65
CA ASP A 124 3.89 -19.26 -10.21
C ASP A 124 5.31 -19.15 -9.58
N ALA A 125 6.34 -19.57 -10.32
CA ALA A 125 7.74 -19.42 -9.92
C ALA A 125 8.17 -17.94 -9.83
N GLY A 126 7.82 -17.11 -10.81
CA GLY A 126 8.14 -15.67 -10.78
C GLY A 126 7.47 -14.95 -9.61
N ARG A 127 6.32 -15.43 -9.16
CA ARG A 127 5.55 -14.84 -8.07
C ARG A 127 5.97 -15.35 -6.70
N GLU A 128 6.46 -16.59 -6.61
CA GLU A 128 7.22 -17.07 -5.47
C GLU A 128 8.52 -16.28 -5.29
N GLN A 129 9.22 -15.98 -6.40
CA GLN A 129 10.43 -15.17 -6.38
C GLN A 129 10.20 -13.76 -5.80
N ILE A 130 9.03 -13.15 -6.04
CA ILE A 130 8.68 -11.85 -5.42
C ILE A 130 8.72 -11.96 -3.89
N LEU A 131 8.12 -13.01 -3.31
CA LEU A 131 8.08 -13.20 -1.85
C LEU A 131 9.47 -13.46 -1.29
N LEU A 132 10.29 -14.25 -1.99
CA LEU A 132 11.67 -14.52 -1.62
C LEU A 132 12.53 -13.25 -1.65
N ASP A 133 12.38 -12.41 -2.67
CA ASP A 133 13.14 -11.15 -2.78
C ASP A 133 12.72 -10.15 -1.70
N TYR A 134 11.43 -10.06 -1.37
CA TYR A 134 10.99 -9.27 -0.21
C TYR A 134 11.57 -9.80 1.10
N GLN A 135 11.58 -11.12 1.31
CA GLN A 135 12.15 -11.72 2.52
C GLN A 135 13.65 -11.43 2.61
N LYS A 136 14.37 -11.54 1.49
CA LYS A 136 15.80 -11.19 1.40
C LYS A 136 16.05 -9.74 1.80
N ILE A 137 15.23 -8.80 1.32
CA ILE A 137 15.33 -7.38 1.71
C ILE A 137 15.11 -7.21 3.21
N LEU A 138 14.13 -7.91 3.79
CA LEU A 138 13.91 -7.86 5.24
C LEU A 138 15.09 -8.41 6.02
N ASP A 139 15.68 -9.52 5.56
CA ASP A 139 16.83 -10.14 6.21
C ASP A 139 18.07 -9.21 6.14
N GLU A 140 18.33 -8.59 4.99
CA GLU A 140 19.40 -7.60 4.81
C GLU A 140 19.21 -6.38 5.71
N ILE A 141 17.98 -5.85 5.80
CA ILE A 141 17.66 -4.74 6.71
C ILE A 141 17.94 -5.16 8.14
N ASN A 142 17.38 -6.30 8.58
CA ASN A 142 17.53 -6.78 9.96
C ASN A 142 19.00 -6.96 10.36
N MET A 143 19.86 -7.40 9.44
CA MET A 143 21.30 -7.50 9.70
C MET A 143 21.99 -6.13 9.89
N GLY A 144 21.49 -5.07 9.26
CA GLY A 144 22.06 -3.71 9.36
C GLY A 144 21.44 -2.83 10.45
N LEU A 145 20.36 -3.27 11.11
CA LEU A 145 19.63 -2.43 12.08
C LEU A 145 20.38 -2.22 13.39
N ASP A 146 21.22 -3.18 13.82
CA ASP A 146 21.87 -3.14 15.13
C ASP A 146 22.81 -1.94 15.30
N ASP A 147 23.45 -1.49 14.21
CA ASP A 147 24.32 -0.31 14.22
C ASP A 147 23.52 1.01 14.21
N ALA A 148 22.31 0.99 13.68
CA ALA A 148 21.48 2.19 13.49
C ALA A 148 20.49 2.43 14.65
N PHE A 149 20.06 1.37 15.36
CA PHE A 149 19.02 1.45 16.38
C PHE A 149 19.43 0.77 17.69
N ARG A 150 19.40 1.53 18.79
CA ARG A 150 19.66 1.00 20.13
C ARG A 150 18.59 0.02 20.64
N ILE A 151 17.37 0.09 20.12
CA ILE A 151 16.22 -0.71 20.56
C ILE A 151 15.55 -1.32 19.34
N CYS A 152 15.71 -2.63 19.18
CA CYS A 152 15.04 -3.40 18.13
C CYS A 152 13.78 -4.10 18.69
N PRO A 153 12.64 -4.05 17.98
CA PRO A 153 11.45 -4.81 18.36
C PRO A 153 11.74 -6.32 18.43
N GLN A 154 11.24 -6.99 19.46
CA GLN A 154 11.38 -8.44 19.61
C GLN A 154 10.46 -9.23 18.67
N ALA A 155 9.40 -8.59 18.17
CA ALA A 155 8.47 -9.22 17.26
C ALA A 155 9.12 -9.38 15.87
N GLY A 156 9.26 -10.63 15.42
CA GLY A 156 9.68 -10.93 14.06
C GLY A 156 8.69 -10.40 13.01
N MET A 157 9.15 -10.39 11.75
CA MET A 157 8.32 -10.04 10.59
C MET A 157 8.47 -11.11 9.51
N GLU A 158 7.36 -11.44 8.86
CA GLU A 158 7.32 -12.37 7.73
C GLU A 158 6.64 -11.73 6.51
N VAL A 159 7.04 -12.13 5.31
CA VAL A 159 6.37 -11.76 4.07
C VAL A 159 5.29 -12.79 3.76
N VAL A 160 4.06 -12.34 3.53
CA VAL A 160 2.92 -13.20 3.24
C VAL A 160 2.24 -12.76 1.96
N ARG A 161 1.78 -13.73 1.16
CA ARG A 161 0.94 -13.42 0.00
C ARG A 161 -0.40 -12.82 0.45
N ILE A 162 -0.85 -11.77 -0.22
CA ILE A 162 -2.24 -11.33 -0.10
C ILE A 162 -3.19 -12.49 -0.48
N PRO A 163 -4.17 -12.83 0.37
CA PRO A 163 -5.13 -13.88 0.06
C PRO A 163 -5.80 -13.64 -1.29
N LYS A 164 -5.89 -14.67 -2.14
CA LYS A 164 -6.36 -14.58 -3.53
C LYS A 164 -7.70 -13.83 -3.68
N PHE A 165 -8.63 -14.03 -2.74
CA PHE A 165 -9.94 -13.37 -2.77
C PHE A 165 -9.89 -11.85 -2.50
N LYS A 166 -8.86 -11.36 -1.80
CA LYS A 166 -8.61 -9.92 -1.55
C LYS A 166 -7.68 -9.29 -2.58
N GLU A 167 -7.01 -10.13 -3.36
CA GLU A 167 -5.86 -9.71 -4.16
C GLU A 167 -6.22 -8.66 -5.20
N LYS A 168 -7.43 -8.66 -5.76
CA LYS A 168 -7.84 -7.66 -6.75
C LYS A 168 -8.02 -6.27 -6.17
N THR A 169 -8.41 -6.14 -4.90
CA THR A 169 -8.79 -4.86 -4.28
C THR A 169 -7.80 -4.37 -3.22
N ALA A 170 -6.81 -5.16 -2.84
CA ALA A 170 -5.81 -4.79 -1.83
C ALA A 170 -4.74 -3.79 -2.35
N PRO A 171 -4.04 -3.01 -1.52
CA PRO A 171 -2.88 -2.25 -2.01
C PRO A 171 -1.75 -3.18 -2.52
N GLY A 172 -0.75 -2.63 -3.19
CA GLY A 172 0.40 -3.40 -3.70
C GLY A 172 1.16 -4.14 -2.60
N ALA A 173 1.27 -3.51 -1.43
CA ALA A 173 1.65 -4.16 -0.19
C ALA A 173 0.97 -3.48 1.01
N TYR A 174 0.84 -4.18 2.13
CA TYR A 174 0.44 -3.58 3.41
C TYR A 174 1.01 -4.34 4.60
N TYR A 175 1.24 -3.62 5.69
CA TYR A 175 1.71 -4.21 6.93
C TYR A 175 0.55 -4.53 7.88
N GLN A 176 0.54 -5.74 8.42
CA GLN A 176 -0.31 -6.14 9.54
C GLN A 176 0.56 -6.25 10.78
N ARG A 177 0.23 -5.48 11.81
CA ARG A 177 0.91 -5.51 13.12
C ARG A 177 0.91 -6.94 13.72
N PRO A 178 1.94 -7.28 14.53
CA PRO A 178 1.96 -8.52 15.29
C PRO A 178 0.77 -8.60 16.24
N SER A 179 0.40 -9.81 16.66
CA SER A 179 -0.59 -9.96 17.71
C SER A 179 -0.04 -9.46 19.05
N LEU A 180 -0.92 -8.91 19.90
CA LEU A 180 -0.51 -8.39 21.20
C LEU A 180 -0.02 -9.50 22.14
N ASP A 181 -0.49 -10.73 21.95
CA ASP A 181 -0.12 -11.92 22.71
C ASP A 181 1.14 -12.63 22.16
N GLY A 182 1.77 -12.11 21.11
CA GLY A 182 2.95 -12.69 20.47
C GLY A 182 2.70 -13.98 19.66
N SER A 183 1.46 -14.47 19.57
CA SER A 183 1.11 -15.67 18.80
C SER A 183 1.33 -15.54 17.29
N ARG A 184 1.41 -14.31 16.76
CA ARG A 184 1.61 -14.02 15.34
C ARG A 184 2.63 -12.87 15.16
N PRO A 185 3.67 -13.06 14.33
CA PRO A 185 4.59 -11.99 13.98
C PRO A 185 3.92 -10.87 13.17
N GLY A 186 4.64 -9.77 12.96
CA GLY A 186 4.26 -8.78 11.97
C GLY A 186 4.23 -9.41 10.58
N ARG A 187 3.28 -9.02 9.73
CA ARG A 187 3.18 -9.54 8.36
C ARG A 187 3.26 -8.42 7.36
N LEU A 188 4.22 -8.48 6.45
CA LEU A 188 4.19 -7.70 5.23
C LEU A 188 3.43 -8.49 4.18
N PHE A 189 2.22 -8.04 3.85
CA PHE A 189 1.46 -8.63 2.76
C PHE A 189 1.89 -8.05 1.43
N ALA A 190 2.30 -8.89 0.49
CA ALA A 190 2.67 -8.48 -0.87
C ALA A 190 1.67 -9.04 -1.91
N ARG A 191 1.28 -8.19 -2.85
CA ARG A 191 0.38 -8.52 -3.96
C ARG A 191 1.13 -9.29 -5.04
N TRP A 192 0.47 -10.29 -5.62
CA TRP A 192 1.04 -11.23 -6.60
C TRP A 192 0.59 -10.89 -8.05
N LEU A 193 -0.39 -9.98 -8.26
CA LEU A 193 -1.11 -9.81 -9.54
C LEU A 193 -0.80 -8.59 -10.43
N LEU A 194 0.17 -7.72 -10.16
CA LEU A 194 0.42 -6.61 -11.12
C LEU A 194 1.89 -6.25 -11.25
N LEU A 195 2.56 -7.02 -12.10
CA LEU A 195 3.94 -6.81 -12.53
C LEU A 195 4.25 -5.38 -13.02
N PRO A 196 3.34 -4.60 -13.67
CA PRO A 196 3.61 -3.19 -13.99
C PRO A 196 3.88 -2.31 -12.76
N LEU A 197 3.33 -2.68 -11.60
CA LEU A 197 3.40 -1.94 -10.34
C LEU A 197 4.37 -2.58 -9.32
N THR A 198 4.66 -3.88 -9.42
CA THR A 198 5.68 -4.57 -8.62
C THR A 198 6.99 -4.68 -9.40
N ARG A 199 7.58 -3.54 -9.72
CA ARG A 199 8.92 -3.49 -10.34
C ARG A 199 9.95 -3.86 -9.29
N LYS A 200 10.98 -4.63 -9.67
CA LYS A 200 12.12 -4.95 -8.80
C LYS A 200 12.73 -3.70 -8.13
N VAL A 201 12.76 -2.57 -8.85
CA VAL A 201 13.27 -1.28 -8.35
C VAL A 201 12.42 -0.70 -7.20
N GLY A 202 11.12 -1.00 -7.15
CA GLY A 202 10.22 -0.55 -6.09
C GLY A 202 10.27 -1.37 -4.81
N HIS A 203 10.91 -2.55 -4.82
CA HIS A 203 10.99 -3.43 -3.65
C HIS A 203 11.95 -2.90 -2.58
N SER A 204 12.99 -2.16 -2.99
CA SER A 204 13.96 -1.54 -2.09
C SER A 204 13.91 -0.02 -2.20
N THR A 205 12.86 0.62 -1.68
CA THR A 205 12.82 2.09 -1.54
C THR A 205 13.77 2.63 -0.47
N LEU A 206 14.60 1.77 0.16
CA LEU A 206 15.55 2.13 1.22
C LEU A 206 17.04 1.79 0.96
N ASN A 207 17.42 1.01 -0.07
CA ASN A 207 18.80 0.49 -0.18
C ASN A 207 19.72 1.21 -1.19
N LYS A 208 19.43 2.44 -1.63
CA LYS A 208 20.32 3.21 -2.53
C LYS A 208 20.91 4.51 -1.94
N TRP A 209 21.00 4.62 -0.62
CA TRP A 209 21.56 5.81 0.05
C TRP A 209 22.81 5.55 0.92
N LEU A 210 23.38 4.34 0.89
CA LEU A 210 24.58 3.97 1.68
C LEU A 210 25.67 3.31 0.84
N GLY A 211 25.95 3.86 -0.34
CA GLY A 211 26.96 3.31 -1.25
C GLY A 211 27.60 4.35 -2.15
N SER A 212 28.36 5.27 -1.54
CA SER A 212 29.45 6.04 -2.18
C SER A 212 30.59 6.19 -1.20
#